data_AF-A0A376PT56-F1
#
_entry.id   AF-A0A376PT56-F1
#
_cell.length_a   1.000
_cell.length_b   1.000
_cell.length_c   1.000
_cell.angle_alpha   90.00
_cell.angle_beta   90.00
_cell.angle_gamma   90.00
#
_symmetry.space_group_name_H-M   'P 1'
#
loop_
_entity.id
_entity.type
_entity.pdbx_description
1 polymer ?
#
loop_
_entity_poly.entity_id
_entity_poly.type
_entity_poly.pdbx_seq_one_letter_code
_entity_poly.pdbx_strand_id
1 'polypeptide(L)'
;MKIFRLITCLLMLIFAGVGAQAAKKIATLYTFGGFSTYWTRTVYHLDILTPEGVNHGVYKEAGSGMGSVGYLELVSWTGSGTPPSLYLGYFNSVPKSTCTGLDAYDARSKTQWECYEMPIDVYYDGDLHGCPWLITTYDESYVETESIGPYIGPQARNSTCPVSVATYDISWSEDYISYTKVLSLQSTGGMIEKTLPTFLMENGKLCDGSQLDERGAYCRFVAQMITFSTSGCDDSSVTVTPNRHPITDKQLHDMVVHVDTSSRRPINSTCRFQYTLNEL
;
A
#
# COMPACT_ATOMS: atom_id res chain seq x y z
N MET A 1 -12.73 37.56 49.23
CA MET A 1 -13.47 37.32 47.96
C MET A 1 -12.75 37.73 46.68
N LYS A 2 -11.95 38.81 46.63
CA LYS A 2 -11.24 39.23 45.40
C LYS A 2 -10.08 38.29 44.98
N ILE A 3 -9.31 37.78 45.95
CA ILE A 3 -8.19 36.86 45.70
C ILE A 3 -8.68 35.51 45.15
N PHE A 4 -9.78 34.98 45.69
CA PHE A 4 -10.37 33.72 45.23
C PHE A 4 -10.85 33.79 43.77
N ARG A 5 -11.43 34.92 43.33
CA ARG A 5 -11.82 35.15 41.93
C ARG A 5 -10.63 35.26 40.98
N LEU A 6 -9.52 35.85 41.44
CA LEU A 6 -8.31 35.98 40.62
C LEU A 6 -7.67 34.60 40.35
N ILE A 7 -7.65 33.74 41.38
CA ILE A 7 -7.12 32.37 41.29
C ILE A 7 -8.00 31.49 40.38
N THR A 8 -9.33 31.66 40.41
CA THR A 8 -10.23 30.91 39.50
C THR A 8 -10.08 31.36 38.05
N CYS A 9 -9.88 32.65 37.79
CA CYS A 9 -9.61 33.14 36.43
C CYS A 9 -8.24 32.68 35.91
N LEU A 10 -7.21 32.65 36.76
CA LEU A 10 -5.88 32.16 36.37
C LEU A 10 -5.91 30.64 36.07
N LEU A 11 -6.64 29.85 36.87
CA LEU A 11 -6.84 28.43 36.61
C LEU A 11 -7.61 28.19 35.30
N MET A 12 -8.66 28.96 34.99
CA MET A 12 -9.36 28.86 33.71
C MET A 12 -8.48 29.24 32.51
N LEU A 13 -7.57 30.21 32.66
CA LEU A 13 -6.61 30.58 31.62
C LEU A 13 -5.52 29.50 31.40
N ILE A 14 -5.12 28.78 32.45
CA ILE A 14 -4.18 27.65 32.33
C ILE A 14 -4.87 26.44 31.66
N PHE A 15 -6.14 26.17 31.97
CA PHE A 15 -6.91 25.12 31.28
C PHE A 15 -7.28 25.50 29.84
N ALA A 16 -7.42 26.79 29.52
CA ALA A 16 -7.58 27.27 28.14
C ALA A 16 -6.25 27.33 27.35
N GLY A 17 -5.11 27.20 28.04
CA GLY A 17 -3.76 27.21 27.45
C GLY A 17 -3.26 25.85 26.99
N VAL A 18 -3.97 24.76 27.31
CA VAL A 18 -3.78 23.47 26.64
C VAL A 18 -4.53 23.55 25.32
N GLY A 19 -3.97 24.32 24.39
CA GLY A 19 -4.54 24.47 23.07
C GLY A 19 -4.75 23.09 22.47
N ALA A 20 -6.01 22.75 22.17
CA ALA A 20 -6.32 21.73 21.19
C ALA A 20 -5.70 22.22 19.89
N GLN A 21 -4.43 21.87 19.66
CA GLN A 21 -3.74 22.22 18.44
C GLN A 21 -4.44 21.41 17.36
N ALA A 22 -5.12 22.09 16.44
CA ALA A 22 -5.72 21.42 15.30
C ALA A 22 -4.62 20.61 14.59
N ALA A 23 -4.91 19.34 14.27
CA ALA A 23 -3.98 18.47 13.58
C ALA A 23 -3.47 19.17 12.30
N LYS A 24 -2.17 19.05 12.03
CA LYS A 24 -1.56 19.73 10.87
C LYS A 24 -1.78 18.88 9.63
N LYS A 25 -2.04 19.52 8.50
CA LYS A 25 -1.99 18.84 7.20
C LYS A 25 -0.55 18.44 6.93
N ILE A 26 -0.29 17.13 6.81
CA ILE A 26 1.06 16.60 6.57
C ILE A 26 1.25 16.09 5.13
N ALA A 27 0.16 15.80 4.41
CA ALA A 27 0.22 15.39 3.01
C ALA A 27 -1.10 15.66 2.26
N THR A 28 -0.99 15.69 0.94
CA THR A 28 -2.09 15.43 0.00
C THR A 28 -1.71 14.21 -0.82
N LEU A 29 -2.53 13.17 -0.77
CA LEU A 29 -2.37 11.94 -1.55
C LEU A 29 -3.33 12.00 -2.73
N TYR A 30 -2.80 11.96 -3.96
CA TYR A 30 -3.63 11.87 -5.16
C TYR A 30 -4.00 10.41 -5.39
N THR A 31 -5.10 9.99 -4.75
CA THR A 31 -5.63 8.62 -4.82
C THR A 31 -6.41 8.43 -6.11
N PHE A 32 -6.28 7.26 -6.73
CA PHE A 32 -7.07 6.91 -7.91
C PHE A 32 -7.89 5.66 -7.63
N GLY A 33 -9.19 5.73 -7.89
CA GLY A 33 -10.14 4.68 -7.58
C GLY A 33 -11.12 4.44 -8.73
N GLY A 34 -11.65 3.22 -8.78
CA GLY A 34 -12.66 2.81 -9.75
C GLY A 34 -14.05 3.04 -9.20
N PHE A 35 -14.95 3.63 -9.99
CA PHE A 35 -16.35 3.84 -9.59
C PHE A 35 -17.30 3.45 -10.71
N SER A 36 -18.47 2.94 -10.36
CA SER A 36 -19.43 2.50 -11.37
C SER A 36 -20.80 3.15 -11.27
N THR A 37 -21.36 3.23 -10.06
CA THR A 37 -22.70 3.77 -9.87
C THR A 37 -22.75 4.62 -8.61
N TYR A 38 -23.87 5.31 -8.40
CA TYR A 38 -24.12 6.01 -7.13
C TYR A 38 -24.02 5.09 -5.90
N TRP A 39 -24.20 3.77 -6.06
CA TRP A 39 -24.13 2.79 -4.98
C TRP A 39 -22.75 2.19 -4.76
N THR A 40 -21.75 2.60 -5.53
CA THR A 40 -20.36 2.19 -5.27
C THR A 40 -19.97 2.62 -3.87
N ARG A 41 -19.43 1.66 -3.11
CA ARG A 41 -18.87 1.85 -1.77
C ARG A 41 -17.37 1.81 -1.84
N THR A 42 -16.75 2.66 -1.04
CA THR A 42 -15.31 2.84 -1.01
C THR A 42 -14.79 2.69 0.41
N VAL A 43 -13.74 1.88 0.57
CA VAL A 43 -12.96 1.75 1.79
C VAL A 43 -11.57 2.27 1.49
N TYR A 44 -11.10 3.23 2.28
CA TYR A 44 -9.78 3.82 2.14
C TYR A 44 -8.85 3.26 3.19
N HIS A 45 -7.71 2.77 2.74
CA HIS A 45 -6.63 2.30 3.59
C HIS A 45 -5.56 3.38 3.66
N LEU A 46 -5.05 3.63 4.86
CA LEU A 46 -3.97 4.56 5.12
C LEU A 46 -2.88 3.86 5.90
N ASP A 47 -1.64 3.93 5.42
CA ASP A 47 -0.46 3.57 6.20
C ASP A 47 0.37 4.81 6.48
N ILE A 48 0.78 4.97 7.74
CA ILE A 48 1.79 5.95 8.16
C ILE A 48 3.01 5.15 8.63
N LEU A 49 4.05 5.20 7.83
CA LEU A 49 5.37 4.63 8.12
C LEU A 49 6.24 5.71 8.74
N THR A 50 6.83 5.38 9.88
CA THR A 50 7.84 6.18 10.58
C THR A 50 9.04 5.29 10.95
N PRO A 51 10.14 5.88 11.45
CA PRO A 51 11.22 5.13 12.09
C PRO A 51 10.77 4.14 13.16
N GLU A 52 9.74 4.49 13.95
CA GLU A 52 9.26 3.67 15.06
C GLU A 52 8.36 2.49 14.62
N GLY A 53 7.79 2.53 13.42
CA GLY A 53 6.95 1.45 12.93
C GLY A 53 5.97 1.87 11.84
N VAL A 54 4.87 1.12 11.75
CA VAL A 54 3.81 1.34 10.75
C VAL A 54 2.47 1.34 11.47
N ASN A 55 1.73 2.43 11.31
CA ASN A 55 0.36 2.52 11.78
C ASN A 55 -0.59 2.45 10.59
N HIS A 56 -1.65 1.66 10.74
CA HIS A 56 -2.65 1.40 9.71
C HIS A 56 -4.00 1.97 10.13
N GLY A 57 -4.69 2.62 9.21
CA GLY A 57 -6.05 3.12 9.37
C GLY A 57 -6.96 2.70 8.24
N VAL A 58 -8.20 2.38 8.59
CA VAL A 58 -9.28 2.10 7.64
C VAL A 58 -10.34 3.17 7.78
N TYR A 59 -10.76 3.75 6.66
CA TYR A 59 -11.73 4.83 6.60
C TYR A 59 -12.78 4.52 5.54
N LYS A 60 -13.93 5.18 5.64
CA LYS A 60 -15.02 5.10 4.65
C LYS A 60 -15.64 6.47 4.44
N GLU A 61 -16.38 6.64 3.36
CA GLU A 61 -17.22 7.83 3.18
C GLU A 61 -18.31 7.89 4.27
N ALA A 62 -18.62 9.10 4.77
CA ALA A 62 -19.69 9.29 5.75
C ALA A 62 -21.10 9.04 5.15
N GLY A 63 -21.22 9.15 3.82
CA GLY A 63 -22.44 8.92 3.07
C GLY A 63 -22.64 7.45 2.64
N SER A 64 -23.83 7.16 2.11
CA SER A 64 -24.19 5.83 1.61
C SER A 64 -24.03 5.67 0.08
N GLY A 65 -23.44 6.66 -0.60
CA GLY A 65 -23.25 6.64 -2.04
C GLY A 65 -22.03 7.45 -2.50
N MET A 66 -21.67 7.22 -3.76
CA MET A 66 -20.55 7.82 -4.47
C MET A 66 -20.61 9.35 -4.44
N GLY A 67 -19.45 9.99 -4.25
CA GLY A 67 -19.28 11.43 -4.46
C GLY A 67 -19.40 12.26 -3.17
N SER A 68 -19.29 11.63 -1.99
CA SER A 68 -19.36 12.34 -0.72
C SER A 68 -18.02 13.01 -0.42
N VAL A 69 -17.84 14.25 -0.90
CA VAL A 69 -16.71 15.12 -0.52
C VAL A 69 -16.81 15.50 0.95
N GLY A 70 -15.69 15.43 1.67
CA GLY A 70 -15.63 15.77 3.09
C GLY A 70 -14.70 14.91 3.91
N TYR A 71 -14.87 14.99 5.23
CA TYR A 71 -14.13 14.13 6.16
C TYR A 71 -14.60 12.69 6.05
N LEU A 72 -13.64 11.78 5.95
CA LEU A 72 -13.89 10.35 5.99
C LEU A 72 -14.13 9.89 7.43
N GLU A 73 -15.00 8.90 7.59
CA GLU A 73 -15.26 8.27 8.88
C GLU A 73 -14.21 7.20 9.16
N LEU A 74 -13.60 7.27 10.35
CA LEU A 74 -12.72 6.23 10.84
C LEU A 74 -13.49 4.93 11.10
N VAL A 75 -12.97 3.83 10.58
CA VAL A 75 -13.45 2.46 10.86
C VAL A 75 -12.53 1.78 11.87
N SER A 76 -11.22 1.85 11.67
CA SER A 76 -10.22 1.28 12.58
C SER A 76 -8.89 1.99 12.48
N TRP A 77 -8.11 1.92 13.56
CA TRP A 77 -6.76 2.49 13.67
C TRP A 77 -5.90 1.58 14.53
N THR A 78 -4.69 1.26 14.08
CA THR A 78 -3.75 0.40 14.83
C THR A 78 -2.74 1.18 15.67
N GLY A 79 -2.60 2.49 15.45
CA GLY A 79 -1.68 3.32 16.23
C GLY A 79 -2.18 3.59 17.65
N SER A 80 -1.24 3.83 18.57
CA SER A 80 -1.53 4.08 19.99
C SER A 80 -2.05 5.49 20.28
N GLY A 81 -1.82 6.44 19.37
CA GLY A 81 -2.24 7.85 19.50
C GLY A 81 -3.53 8.19 18.76
N THR A 82 -3.82 9.49 18.65
CA THR A 82 -4.97 10.00 17.90
C THR A 82 -4.88 9.56 16.43
N PRO A 83 -5.95 8.98 15.86
CA PRO A 83 -5.97 8.63 14.44
C PRO A 83 -5.95 9.90 13.57
N PRO A 84 -5.30 9.86 12.39
CA PRO A 84 -5.33 10.98 11.46
C PRO A 84 -6.75 11.24 10.97
N SER A 85 -7.06 12.52 10.70
CA SER A 85 -8.29 12.90 10.02
C SER A 85 -8.03 13.00 8.52
N LEU A 86 -8.87 12.36 7.72
CA LEU A 86 -8.76 12.36 6.26
C LEU A 86 -9.87 13.19 5.64
N TYR A 87 -9.52 14.09 4.73
CA TYR A 87 -10.47 14.91 3.98
C TYR A 87 -10.35 14.61 2.49
N LEU A 88 -11.41 14.04 1.92
CA LEU A 88 -11.53 13.80 0.48
C LEU A 88 -12.00 15.09 -0.19
N GLY A 89 -11.18 15.61 -1.11
CA GLY A 89 -11.37 16.94 -1.69
C GLY A 89 -12.38 17.00 -2.84
N TYR A 90 -12.20 16.20 -3.87
CA TYR A 90 -13.10 16.16 -5.04
C TYR A 90 -12.99 14.83 -5.76
N PHE A 91 -13.83 14.66 -6.78
CA PHE A 91 -13.77 13.56 -7.75
C PHE A 91 -13.56 14.15 -9.13
N ASN A 92 -12.48 13.78 -9.80
CA ASN A 92 -12.19 14.20 -11.17
C ASN A 92 -12.06 12.98 -12.06
N SER A 93 -12.86 12.90 -13.11
CA SER A 93 -12.79 11.78 -14.06
C SER A 93 -11.48 11.84 -14.83
N VAL A 94 -10.77 10.71 -14.89
CA VAL A 94 -9.49 10.56 -15.58
C VAL A 94 -9.52 9.34 -16.51
N PRO A 95 -8.59 9.22 -17.47
CA PRO A 95 -8.52 8.05 -18.33
C PRO A 95 -8.48 6.75 -17.54
N LYS A 96 -9.22 5.74 -17.98
CA LYS A 96 -9.34 4.45 -17.30
C LYS A 96 -7.99 3.76 -17.06
N SER A 97 -7.01 3.99 -17.93
CA SER A 97 -5.64 3.50 -17.82
C SER A 97 -4.88 4.01 -16.59
N THR A 98 -5.31 5.11 -15.96
CA THR A 98 -4.71 5.61 -14.71
C THR A 98 -5.01 4.68 -13.53
N CYS A 99 -6.16 4.00 -13.56
CA CYS A 99 -6.54 2.99 -12.59
C CYS A 99 -6.06 1.62 -13.08
N THR A 100 -4.84 1.24 -12.69
CA THR A 100 -4.23 -0.04 -13.09
C THR A 100 -5.16 -1.22 -12.78
N GLY A 101 -5.36 -2.10 -13.77
CA GLY A 101 -6.20 -3.30 -13.64
C GLY A 101 -7.72 -3.04 -13.78
N LEU A 102 -8.17 -1.79 -13.88
CA LEU A 102 -9.59 -1.46 -13.94
C LEU A 102 -10.27 -2.01 -15.21
N ASP A 103 -9.58 -2.08 -16.35
CA ASP A 103 -10.13 -2.69 -17.57
C ASP A 103 -10.46 -4.17 -17.40
N ALA A 104 -9.54 -4.94 -16.81
CA ALA A 104 -9.75 -6.37 -16.55
C ALA A 104 -10.80 -6.61 -15.46
N TYR A 105 -10.93 -5.68 -14.51
CA TYR A 105 -12.00 -5.70 -13.52
C TYR A 105 -13.37 -5.43 -14.16
N ASP A 106 -13.49 -4.33 -14.90
CA ASP A 106 -14.71 -3.89 -15.59
C ASP A 106 -15.23 -4.94 -16.58
N ALA A 107 -14.33 -5.62 -17.30
CA ALA A 107 -14.71 -6.71 -18.21
C ALA A 107 -15.44 -7.89 -17.53
N ARG A 108 -15.33 -8.02 -16.21
CA ARG A 108 -16.03 -9.04 -15.39
C ARG A 108 -17.22 -8.45 -14.64
N SER A 109 -17.37 -7.13 -14.61
CA SER A 109 -18.45 -6.44 -13.93
C SER A 109 -19.75 -6.47 -14.72
N LYS A 110 -20.88 -6.26 -14.04
CA LYS A 110 -22.20 -6.11 -14.68
C LYS A 110 -22.52 -4.65 -14.98
N THR A 111 -21.71 -3.74 -14.44
CA THR A 111 -21.87 -2.30 -14.52
C THR A 111 -20.61 -1.71 -15.14
N GLN A 112 -20.69 -0.47 -15.64
CA GLN A 112 -19.55 0.18 -16.28
C GLN A 112 -18.73 0.92 -15.24
N TRP A 113 -17.42 0.70 -15.20
CA TRP A 113 -16.51 1.36 -14.28
C TRP A 113 -15.67 2.44 -14.96
N GLU A 114 -15.56 3.57 -14.28
CA GLU A 114 -14.77 4.74 -14.62
C GLU A 114 -13.68 4.98 -13.57
N CYS A 115 -12.60 5.65 -13.96
CA CYS A 115 -11.51 6.00 -13.07
C CYS A 115 -11.64 7.44 -12.60
N TYR A 116 -11.43 7.66 -11.30
CA TYR A 116 -11.47 8.98 -10.69
C TYR A 116 -10.19 9.26 -9.91
N GLU A 117 -9.70 10.49 -10.06
CA GLU A 117 -8.72 11.09 -9.15
C GLU A 117 -9.46 11.71 -7.96
N MET A 118 -9.00 11.37 -6.77
CA MET A 118 -9.55 11.78 -5.48
C MET A 118 -8.42 12.22 -4.54
N PRO A 119 -8.08 13.52 -4.48
CA PRO A 119 -7.08 13.97 -3.54
C PRO A 119 -7.59 13.84 -2.10
N ILE A 120 -6.81 13.17 -1.27
CA ILE A 120 -7.05 12.99 0.16
C ILE A 120 -6.01 13.79 0.93
N ASP A 121 -6.50 14.79 1.68
CA ASP A 121 -5.67 15.54 2.63
C ASP A 121 -5.59 14.77 3.95
N VAL A 122 -4.36 14.59 4.43
CA VAL A 122 -4.07 13.88 5.68
C VAL A 122 -3.71 14.88 6.76
N TYR A 123 -4.50 14.93 7.82
CA TYR A 123 -4.25 15.74 9.01
C TYR A 123 -3.82 14.82 10.15
N TYR A 124 -2.61 15.04 10.66
CA TYR A 124 -2.02 14.22 11.72
C TYR A 124 -1.25 15.10 12.70
N ASP A 125 -1.41 14.82 13.99
CA ASP A 125 -0.79 15.51 15.11
C ASP A 125 0.33 14.70 15.78
N GLY A 126 0.48 13.42 15.41
CA GLY A 126 1.58 12.57 15.86
C GLY A 126 2.93 12.97 15.27
N ASP A 127 4.00 12.49 15.91
CA ASP A 127 5.36 12.72 15.45
C ASP A 127 5.68 11.79 14.27
N LEU A 128 6.31 12.33 13.23
CA LEU A 128 6.83 11.56 12.11
C LEU A 128 8.26 11.06 12.38
N HIS A 129 8.88 11.53 13.46
CA HIS A 129 10.22 11.17 13.94
C HIS A 129 11.35 11.47 12.94
N GLY A 130 11.14 12.44 12.05
CA GLY A 130 12.07 12.74 10.97
C GLY A 130 12.08 11.67 9.87
N CYS A 131 13.10 11.68 9.02
CA CYS A 131 13.19 10.73 7.92
C CYS A 131 13.78 9.38 8.35
N PRO A 132 13.33 8.27 7.74
CA PRO A 132 12.35 8.20 6.65
C PRO A 132 10.92 8.07 7.19
N TRP A 133 10.00 8.85 6.62
CA TRP A 133 8.56 8.67 6.84
C TRP A 133 7.85 8.58 5.50
N LEU A 134 6.78 7.79 5.41
CA LEU A 134 5.98 7.65 4.20
C LEU A 134 4.52 7.53 4.57
N ILE A 135 3.67 8.25 3.86
CA ILE A 135 2.23 8.07 3.94
C ILE A 135 1.75 7.46 2.65
N THR A 136 0.94 6.42 2.74
CA THR A 136 0.37 5.79 1.58
C THR A 136 -1.13 5.61 1.74
N THR A 137 -1.83 5.65 0.63
CA THR A 137 -3.25 5.31 0.61
C THR A 137 -3.62 4.56 -0.66
N TYR A 138 -4.57 3.65 -0.55
CA TYR A 138 -5.26 3.04 -1.65
C TYR A 138 -6.72 2.87 -1.25
N ASP A 139 -7.60 2.71 -2.24
CA ASP A 139 -9.00 2.42 -2.01
C ASP A 139 -9.39 1.02 -2.51
N GLU A 140 -10.36 0.44 -1.83
CA GLU A 140 -11.13 -0.70 -2.29
C GLU A 140 -12.54 -0.20 -2.64
N SER A 141 -12.94 -0.40 -3.89
CA SER A 141 -14.22 0.04 -4.40
C SER A 141 -15.06 -1.14 -4.86
N TYR A 142 -16.32 -1.23 -4.42
CA TYR A 142 -17.21 -2.33 -4.76
C TYR A 142 -18.68 -1.90 -4.86
N VAL A 143 -19.47 -2.70 -5.59
CA VAL A 143 -20.93 -2.58 -5.62
C VAL A 143 -21.48 -3.85 -4.95
N GLU A 144 -22.26 -3.70 -3.88
CA GLU A 144 -22.74 -4.82 -3.05
C GLU A 144 -23.49 -5.92 -3.83
N THR A 145 -24.11 -5.58 -4.95
CA THR A 145 -24.84 -6.52 -5.81
C THR A 145 -23.95 -7.34 -6.74
N GLU A 146 -22.64 -7.06 -6.78
CA GLU A 146 -21.67 -7.78 -7.60
C GLU A 146 -20.91 -8.84 -6.79
N SER A 147 -20.61 -9.97 -7.44
CA SER A 147 -19.96 -11.14 -6.81
C SER A 147 -18.50 -11.30 -7.19
N ILE A 148 -17.88 -10.27 -7.77
CA ILE A 148 -16.50 -10.33 -8.32
C ILE A 148 -15.42 -9.81 -7.36
N GLY A 149 -15.81 -9.42 -6.14
CA GLY A 149 -14.93 -8.79 -5.14
C GLY A 149 -14.69 -7.30 -5.42
N PRO A 150 -13.98 -6.58 -4.53
CA PRO A 150 -13.66 -5.18 -4.74
C PRO A 150 -12.61 -4.99 -5.85
N TYR A 151 -12.71 -3.86 -6.54
CA TYR A 151 -11.59 -3.29 -7.28
C TYR A 151 -10.62 -2.65 -6.27
N ILE A 152 -9.32 -2.84 -6.47
CA ILE A 152 -8.27 -2.22 -5.64
C ILE A 152 -7.57 -1.16 -6.48
N GLY A 153 -7.68 0.10 -6.06
CA GLY A 153 -7.03 1.23 -6.70
C GLY A 153 -5.50 1.22 -6.54
N PRO A 154 -4.74 1.86 -7.44
CA PRO A 154 -3.30 2.01 -7.26
C PRO A 154 -2.97 2.80 -5.98
N GLN A 155 -1.87 2.40 -5.33
CA GLN A 155 -1.42 3.04 -4.11
C GLN A 155 -0.79 4.41 -4.38
N ALA A 156 -1.38 5.46 -3.82
CA ALA A 156 -0.82 6.80 -3.74
C ALA A 156 0.18 6.88 -2.59
N ARG A 157 1.18 7.75 -2.74
CA ARG A 157 2.32 7.88 -1.82
C ARG A 157 2.68 9.34 -1.65
N ASN A 158 3.09 9.73 -0.44
CA ASN A 158 3.60 11.07 -0.18
C ASN A 158 4.69 11.02 0.91
N SER A 159 5.80 11.68 0.64
CA SER A 159 6.89 11.94 1.57
C SER A 159 7.68 13.15 1.12
N THR A 160 8.31 13.86 2.06
CA THR A 160 9.35 14.85 1.76
C THR A 160 10.75 14.32 2.01
N CYS A 161 10.91 13.03 2.34
CA CYS A 161 12.20 12.45 2.67
C CYS A 161 13.03 12.17 1.41
N PRO A 162 14.29 12.66 1.34
CA PRO A 162 15.18 12.36 0.24
C PRO A 162 15.78 10.97 0.42
N VAL A 163 15.07 9.92 -0.01
CA VAL A 163 15.55 8.54 0.04
C VAL A 163 15.98 8.11 -1.36
N SER A 164 17.28 7.90 -1.55
CA SER A 164 17.78 7.37 -2.82
C SER A 164 17.63 5.86 -2.87
N VAL A 165 17.15 5.35 -4.00
CA VAL A 165 17.03 3.89 -4.23
C VAL A 165 18.24 3.28 -4.93
N ALA A 166 19.27 4.09 -5.26
CA ALA A 166 20.41 3.65 -6.07
C ALA A 166 21.26 2.54 -5.43
N THR A 167 21.24 2.43 -4.10
CA THR A 167 21.95 1.38 -3.35
C THR A 167 21.12 0.12 -3.15
N TYR A 168 19.88 0.11 -3.60
CA TYR A 168 18.92 -0.97 -3.37
C TYR A 168 18.79 -1.89 -4.58
N ASP A 169 18.49 -3.15 -4.31
CA ASP A 169 18.32 -4.17 -5.34
C ASP A 169 17.31 -5.24 -4.89
N ILE A 170 16.87 -6.08 -5.83
CA ILE A 170 15.96 -7.20 -5.57
C ILE A 170 16.69 -8.50 -5.81
N SER A 171 16.57 -9.43 -4.86
CA SER A 171 17.28 -10.70 -4.90
C SER A 171 16.36 -11.90 -4.69
N TRP A 172 16.71 -13.01 -5.33
CA TRP A 172 16.17 -14.35 -5.04
C TRP A 172 16.85 -15.06 -3.87
N SER A 173 17.81 -14.39 -3.22
CA SER A 173 18.62 -14.90 -2.11
C SER A 173 18.66 -13.87 -0.98
N GLU A 174 18.58 -14.36 0.25
CA GLU A 174 18.70 -13.53 1.45
C GLU A 174 20.16 -13.09 1.70
N ASP A 175 21.13 -13.89 1.26
CA ASP A 175 22.54 -13.74 1.65
C ASP A 175 23.38 -12.90 0.68
N TYR A 176 22.96 -12.79 -0.58
CA TYR A 176 23.69 -12.10 -1.66
C TYR A 176 22.73 -11.69 -2.78
N ILE A 177 23.15 -10.76 -3.63
CA ILE A 177 22.35 -10.33 -4.78
C ILE A 177 22.34 -11.43 -5.86
N SER A 178 21.17 -11.99 -6.14
CA SER A 178 20.93 -12.95 -7.20
C SER A 178 19.74 -12.52 -8.05
N TYR A 179 19.99 -12.25 -9.34
CA TYR A 179 18.96 -11.83 -10.30
C TYR A 179 18.24 -13.01 -10.96
N THR A 180 18.75 -14.23 -10.84
CA THR A 180 18.22 -15.41 -11.53
C THR A 180 18.03 -16.57 -10.56
N LYS A 181 16.88 -17.23 -10.66
CA LYS A 181 16.58 -18.47 -9.95
C LYS A 181 16.31 -19.59 -10.94
N VAL A 182 17.05 -20.68 -10.82
CA VAL A 182 16.84 -21.89 -11.63
C VAL A 182 16.14 -22.94 -10.78
N LEU A 183 15.07 -23.52 -11.30
CA LEU A 183 14.35 -24.63 -10.70
C LEU A 183 14.60 -25.91 -11.50
N SER A 184 15.17 -26.92 -10.86
CA SER A 184 15.27 -28.27 -11.41
C SER A 184 14.21 -29.15 -10.77
N LEU A 185 13.15 -29.46 -11.50
CA LEU A 185 11.99 -30.20 -11.01
C LEU A 185 11.91 -31.58 -11.68
N GLN A 186 11.49 -32.58 -10.92
CA GLN A 186 11.22 -33.92 -11.44
C GLN A 186 9.72 -34.07 -11.68
N SER A 187 9.35 -34.53 -12.88
CA SER A 187 7.95 -34.72 -13.26
C SER A 187 7.24 -35.69 -12.31
N THR A 188 6.11 -35.27 -11.76
CA THR A 188 5.22 -36.11 -10.95
C THR A 188 4.07 -36.70 -11.76
N GLY A 189 3.89 -36.25 -13.02
CA GLY A 189 2.73 -36.60 -13.83
C GLY A 189 1.47 -35.83 -13.45
N GLY A 190 1.61 -34.76 -12.66
CA GLY A 190 0.55 -33.84 -12.26
C GLY A 190 1.11 -32.44 -11.99
N MET A 191 0.40 -31.67 -11.16
CA MET A 191 0.85 -30.34 -10.77
C MET A 191 2.00 -30.39 -9.76
N ILE A 192 3.01 -29.56 -9.98
CA ILE A 192 4.08 -29.26 -9.03
C ILE A 192 3.93 -27.80 -8.61
N GLU A 193 3.92 -27.55 -7.30
CA GLU A 193 3.91 -26.21 -6.73
C GLU A 193 5.25 -25.93 -6.02
N LYS A 194 5.79 -24.74 -6.22
CA LYS A 194 6.98 -24.23 -5.51
C LYS A 194 6.82 -22.75 -5.19
N THR A 195 7.09 -22.40 -3.95
CA THR A 195 7.14 -20.99 -3.52
C THR A 195 8.58 -20.52 -3.45
N LEU A 196 8.86 -19.37 -4.08
CA LEU A 196 10.18 -18.75 -4.09
C LEU A 196 10.10 -17.33 -3.52
N PRO A 197 10.78 -17.04 -2.40
CA PRO A 197 10.79 -15.70 -1.85
C PRO A 197 11.71 -14.78 -2.64
N THR A 198 11.41 -13.49 -2.59
CA THR A 198 12.25 -12.38 -3.05
C THR A 198 12.56 -11.44 -1.88
N PHE A 199 13.70 -10.78 -1.95
CA PHE A 199 14.24 -9.96 -0.86
C PHE A 199 14.65 -8.59 -1.38
N LEU A 200 14.50 -7.56 -0.54
CA LEU A 200 15.13 -6.27 -0.76
C LEU A 200 16.56 -6.33 -0.23
N MET A 201 17.51 -5.86 -1.04
CA MET A 201 18.91 -5.76 -0.70
C MET A 201 19.32 -4.30 -0.69
N GLU A 202 20.26 -3.94 0.17
CA GLU A 202 20.89 -2.64 0.23
C GLU A 202 22.40 -2.85 0.32
N ASN A 203 23.17 -2.31 -0.64
CA ASN A 203 24.62 -2.47 -0.72
C ASN A 203 25.08 -3.94 -0.60
N GLY A 204 24.32 -4.86 -1.21
CA GLY A 204 24.61 -6.29 -1.22
C GLY A 204 24.24 -7.05 0.06
N LYS A 205 23.60 -6.41 1.05
CA LYS A 205 23.14 -7.03 2.29
C LYS A 205 21.62 -7.02 2.36
N LEU A 206 21.03 -7.98 3.08
CA LEU A 206 19.59 -7.99 3.33
C LEU A 206 19.12 -6.66 3.93
N CYS A 207 18.09 -6.09 3.33
CA CYS A 207 17.34 -4.97 3.86
C CYS A 207 16.11 -5.52 4.60
N ASP A 208 16.27 -5.74 5.91
CA ASP A 208 15.25 -6.36 6.74
C ASP A 208 14.24 -5.32 7.26
N GLY A 209 13.06 -5.27 6.63
CA GLY A 209 11.96 -4.39 7.01
C GLY A 209 11.30 -4.73 8.35
N SER A 210 11.57 -5.93 8.90
CA SER A 210 11.03 -6.37 10.20
C SER A 210 11.73 -5.75 11.40
N GLN A 211 12.93 -5.20 11.21
CA GLN A 211 13.66 -4.52 12.27
C GLN A 211 13.03 -3.16 12.57
N LEU A 212 12.66 -2.92 13.82
CA LEU A 212 12.13 -1.63 14.29
C LEU A 212 13.28 -0.68 14.67
N ASP A 213 14.21 -0.49 13.74
CA ASP A 213 15.32 0.45 13.84
C ASP A 213 15.35 1.39 12.62
N GLU A 214 16.29 2.33 12.61
CA GLU A 214 16.45 3.31 11.53
C GLU A 214 16.64 2.63 10.16
N ARG A 215 17.47 1.59 10.10
CA ARG A 215 17.76 0.89 8.83
C ARG A 215 16.53 0.14 8.32
N GLY A 216 15.83 -0.57 9.20
CA GLY A 216 14.57 -1.24 8.87
C GLY A 216 13.50 -0.25 8.40
N ALA A 217 13.47 0.97 8.93
CA ALA A 217 12.58 2.02 8.44
C ALA A 217 12.86 2.42 6.99
N TYR A 218 14.13 2.58 6.60
CA TYR A 218 14.49 2.81 5.20
C TYR A 218 14.13 1.60 4.32
N CYS A 219 14.34 0.37 4.81
CA CYS A 219 13.92 -0.84 4.09
C CYS A 219 12.42 -0.88 3.83
N ARG A 220 11.60 -0.57 4.85
CA ARG A 220 10.14 -0.46 4.71
C ARG A 220 9.74 0.64 3.73
N PHE A 221 10.42 1.79 3.79
CA PHE A 221 10.17 2.92 2.89
C PHE A 221 10.40 2.49 1.44
N VAL A 222 11.56 1.93 1.14
CA VAL A 222 11.91 1.51 -0.22
C VAL A 222 11.04 0.35 -0.69
N ALA A 223 10.70 -0.60 0.19
CA ALA A 223 9.77 -1.69 -0.13
C ALA A 223 8.37 -1.19 -0.55
N GLN A 224 7.93 -0.05 -0.02
CA GLN A 224 6.70 0.61 -0.45
C GLN A 224 6.86 1.33 -1.79
N MET A 225 8.07 1.75 -2.15
CA MET A 225 8.39 2.43 -3.41
C MET A 225 8.62 1.48 -4.61
N ILE A 226 8.38 0.18 -4.42
CA ILE A 226 8.51 -0.82 -5.48
C ILE A 226 7.22 -0.93 -6.30
N THR A 227 7.37 -0.92 -7.62
CA THR A 227 6.37 -1.39 -8.57
C THR A 227 6.78 -2.76 -9.11
N PHE A 228 5.86 -3.72 -9.07
CA PHE A 228 6.07 -5.06 -9.60
C PHE A 228 5.27 -5.29 -10.87
N SER A 229 5.88 -5.93 -11.86
CA SER A 229 5.22 -6.38 -13.09
C SER A 229 5.77 -7.72 -13.56
N THR A 230 4.97 -8.46 -14.33
CA THR A 230 5.34 -9.78 -14.88
C THR A 230 5.00 -9.83 -16.36
N SER A 231 5.88 -10.45 -17.17
CA SER A 231 5.58 -10.74 -18.58
C SER A 231 5.04 -12.17 -18.77
N GLY A 232 4.83 -12.92 -17.68
CA GLY A 232 4.46 -14.33 -17.73
C GLY A 232 5.63 -15.25 -18.06
N CYS A 233 5.29 -16.49 -18.40
CA CYS A 233 6.22 -17.56 -18.72
C CYS A 233 6.10 -17.96 -20.20
N ASP A 234 7.21 -18.39 -20.79
CA ASP A 234 7.29 -18.75 -22.21
C ASP A 234 6.57 -20.09 -22.54
N ASP A 235 6.15 -20.86 -21.52
CA ASP A 235 5.37 -22.10 -21.65
C ASP A 235 4.06 -22.02 -20.84
N SER A 236 2.94 -22.34 -21.49
CA SER A 236 1.60 -22.34 -20.89
C SER A 236 1.40 -23.37 -19.77
N SER A 237 2.23 -24.41 -19.69
CA SER A 237 2.17 -25.38 -18.58
C SER A 237 2.82 -24.82 -17.31
N VAL A 238 3.38 -23.61 -17.36
CA VAL A 238 4.02 -22.93 -16.23
C VAL A 238 3.32 -21.61 -15.96
N THR A 239 2.87 -21.42 -14.73
CA THR A 239 2.30 -20.15 -14.27
C THR A 239 2.98 -19.71 -12.98
N VAL A 240 3.16 -18.41 -12.80
CA VAL A 240 3.70 -17.86 -11.56
C VAL A 240 2.78 -16.78 -11.03
N THR A 241 2.37 -16.95 -9.78
CA THR A 241 1.53 -15.99 -9.06
C THR A 241 2.35 -15.30 -7.97
N PRO A 242 2.55 -13.98 -8.04
CA PRO A 242 3.24 -13.22 -7.00
C PRO A 242 2.28 -12.92 -5.83
N ASN A 243 2.71 -13.21 -4.61
CA ASN A 243 2.02 -12.84 -3.39
C ASN A 243 2.89 -11.87 -2.59
N ARG A 244 2.44 -10.62 -2.41
CA ARG A 244 3.19 -9.61 -1.66
C ARG A 244 3.14 -9.93 -0.16
N HIS A 245 4.27 -9.79 0.51
CA HIS A 245 4.37 -9.88 1.97
C HIS A 245 4.03 -8.54 2.64
N PRO A 246 3.66 -8.55 3.94
CA PRO A 246 3.55 -7.34 4.72
C PRO A 246 4.85 -6.53 4.66
N ILE A 247 4.72 -5.20 4.68
CA ILE A 247 5.84 -4.25 4.65
C ILE A 247 6.84 -4.50 5.80
N THR A 248 6.34 -5.00 6.93
CA THR A 248 7.14 -5.33 8.13
C THR A 248 7.78 -6.72 8.06
N ASP A 249 7.75 -7.39 6.91
CA ASP A 249 8.48 -8.62 6.66
C ASP A 249 9.86 -8.30 6.04
N LYS A 250 10.79 -9.25 6.13
CA LYS A 250 12.06 -9.23 5.38
C LYS A 250 11.88 -9.70 3.93
N GLN A 251 10.84 -10.48 3.64
CA GLN A 251 10.49 -10.92 2.30
C GLN A 251 9.61 -9.89 1.59
N LEU A 252 9.79 -9.73 0.29
CA LEU A 252 8.98 -8.82 -0.53
C LEU A 252 7.77 -9.52 -1.15
N HIS A 253 8.04 -10.61 -1.87
CA HIS A 253 7.01 -11.41 -2.53
C HIS A 253 7.38 -12.89 -2.46
N ASP A 254 6.35 -13.71 -2.32
CA ASP A 254 6.37 -15.14 -2.60
C ASP A 254 5.91 -15.38 -4.04
N MET A 255 6.81 -15.93 -4.84
CA MET A 255 6.54 -16.28 -6.23
C MET A 255 6.10 -17.73 -6.27
N VAL A 256 4.78 -17.95 -6.35
CA VAL A 256 4.18 -19.29 -6.35
C VAL A 256 4.16 -19.82 -7.78
N VAL A 257 5.11 -20.70 -8.07
CA VAL A 257 5.30 -21.36 -9.35
C VAL A 257 4.49 -22.65 -9.38
N HIS A 258 3.62 -22.75 -10.39
CA HIS A 258 2.86 -23.93 -10.72
C HIS A 258 3.36 -24.50 -12.05
N VAL A 259 3.64 -25.79 -12.09
CA VAL A 259 4.08 -26.51 -13.29
C VAL A 259 3.20 -27.74 -13.52
N ASP A 260 2.48 -27.77 -14.63
CA ASP A 260 1.71 -28.94 -15.05
C ASP A 260 2.61 -29.94 -15.80
N THR A 261 2.89 -31.07 -15.15
CA THR A 261 3.70 -32.16 -15.73
C THR A 261 2.87 -33.33 -16.24
N SER A 262 1.55 -33.18 -16.38
CA SER A 262 0.63 -34.23 -16.85
C SER A 262 0.97 -34.77 -18.25
N SER A 263 1.54 -33.94 -19.12
CA SER A 263 1.99 -34.33 -20.45
C SER A 263 3.18 -35.30 -20.44
N ARG A 264 3.90 -35.41 -19.30
CA ARG A 264 5.12 -36.22 -19.10
C ARG A 264 6.23 -35.94 -20.13
N ARG A 265 6.21 -34.77 -20.76
CA ARG A 265 7.26 -34.29 -21.66
C ARG A 265 8.23 -33.39 -20.89
N PRO A 266 9.49 -33.29 -21.33
CA PRO A 266 10.39 -32.27 -20.81
C PRO A 266 9.81 -30.87 -21.04
N ILE A 267 9.81 -30.04 -20.00
CA ILE A 267 9.36 -28.64 -20.03
C ILE A 267 10.59 -27.77 -19.81
N ASN A 268 10.76 -26.75 -20.65
CA ASN A 268 11.78 -25.71 -20.47
C ASN A 268 11.09 -24.36 -20.66
N SER A 269 10.98 -23.59 -19.57
CA SER A 269 10.24 -22.34 -19.55
C SER A 269 11.04 -21.28 -18.81
N THR A 270 10.97 -20.06 -19.32
CA THR A 270 11.52 -18.87 -18.67
C THR A 270 10.36 -17.96 -18.29
N CYS A 271 10.30 -17.55 -17.03
CA CYS A 271 9.36 -16.55 -16.54
C CYS A 271 10.13 -15.26 -16.24
N ARG A 272 9.64 -14.11 -16.71
CA ARG A 272 10.31 -12.82 -16.48
C ARG A 272 9.47 -11.90 -15.62
N PHE A 273 10.15 -11.27 -14.67
CA PHE A 273 9.58 -10.37 -13.69
C PHE A 273 10.40 -9.08 -13.70
N GLN A 274 9.73 -7.96 -13.47
CA GLN A 274 10.37 -6.66 -13.39
C GLN A 274 9.91 -5.96 -12.11
N TYR A 275 10.91 -5.63 -11.31
CA TYR A 275 10.78 -4.71 -10.18
C TYR A 275 11.32 -3.36 -10.61
N THR A 276 10.58 -2.29 -10.31
CA THR A 276 11.01 -0.92 -10.52
C THR A 276 11.01 -0.20 -9.18
N LEU A 277 12.19 0.24 -8.77
CA LEU A 277 12.40 1.04 -7.56
C LEU A 277 12.15 2.50 -7.93
N ASN A 278 11.13 3.12 -7.33
CA ASN A 278 10.75 4.48 -7.64
C ASN A 278 11.31 5.45 -6.59
N GLU A 279 11.61 6.68 -7.00
CA GLU A 279 11.86 7.80 -6.10
C GLU A 279 10.63 8.74 -6.15
N LEU A 280 10.34 9.44 -5.05
CA LEU A 280 9.25 10.43 -4.97
C LEU A 280 9.68 11.80 -5.49
#